data_AF-A0A7G8JK65-F1
#
_entry.id   AF-A0A7G8JK65-F1
#
_cell.length_a   1.000
_cell.length_b   1.000
_cell.length_c   1.000
_cell.angle_alpha   90.00
_cell.angle_beta   90.00
_cell.angle_gamma   90.00
#
_symmetry.space_group_name_H-M   'P 1'
#
loop_
_entity.id
_entity.type
_entity.pdbx_description
1 polymer ?
#
loop_
_entity_poly.entity_id
_entity_poly.type
_entity_poly.pdbx_seq_one_letter_code
_entity_poly.pdbx_strand_id
1 'polypeptide(L)' 'MKGMHQQDKKHLQDTLKRQIWSEAGLWMQERAQTLWDKGMSNEAAALYSEFARGPAMGKGS' A
#
# COMPACT_ATOMS: atom_id res chain seq x y z
N MET A 1 2.61 8.38 33.11
CA MET A 1 1.64 8.21 32.01
C MET A 1 2.11 8.91 30.71
N LYS A 2 3.30 8.60 30.18
CA LYS A 2 3.84 9.24 28.95
C LYS A 2 3.86 8.33 27.70
N GLY A 3 3.55 7.03 27.83
CA GLY A 3 3.66 6.04 26.74
C GLY A 3 2.40 5.83 25.88
N MET A 4 1.19 6.07 26.40
CA MET A 4 -0.08 5.80 25.68
C MET A 4 -0.23 6.69 24.42
N HIS A 5 0.07 7.97 24.51
CA HIS A 5 -0.18 8.93 23.42
C HIS A 5 0.63 8.67 22.14
N GLN A 6 1.79 8.02 22.24
CA GLN A 6 2.68 7.78 21.10
C GLN A 6 2.31 6.48 20.38
N GLN A 7 1.89 5.46 21.13
CA GLN A 7 1.36 4.21 20.57
C GLN A 7 0.05 4.45 19.82
N ASP A 8 -0.86 5.26 20.36
CA ASP A 8 -2.13 5.59 19.71
C ASP A 8 -1.94 6.31 18.37
N LYS A 9 -1.01 7.28 18.33
CA LYS A 9 -0.69 8.01 17.09
C LYS A 9 -0.10 7.07 16.02
N LYS A 10 0.80 6.17 16.42
CA LYS A 10 1.39 5.18 15.50
C LYS A 10 0.33 4.22 14.96
N HIS A 11 -0.54 3.72 15.84
CA HIS A 11 -1.66 2.87 15.44
C HIS A 11 -2.61 3.56 14.45
N LEU A 12 -2.91 4.84 14.68
CA LEU A 12 -3.78 5.64 13.81
C LEU A 12 -3.13 5.90 12.44
N GLN A 13 -1.82 6.20 12.41
CA GLN A 13 -1.06 6.35 11.16
C GLN A 13 -1.01 5.05 10.37
N ASP A 14 -0.78 3.93 11.05
CA ASP A 14 -0.74 2.60 10.45
C ASP A 14 -2.11 2.21 9.88
N THR A 15 -3.20 2.52 10.58
CA THR A 15 -4.57 2.30 10.11
C THR A 15 -4.88 3.14 8.88
N LEU A 16 -4.54 4.43 8.92
CA LEU A 16 -4.76 5.33 7.79
C LEU A 16 -3.98 4.89 6.54
N LYS A 17 -2.71 4.48 6.69
CA LYS A 17 -1.89 3.95 5.59
C LYS A 17 -2.54 2.74 4.94
N ARG A 18 -3.12 1.82 5.73
CA ARG A 18 -3.81 0.63 5.20
C ARG A 18 -5.09 1.00 4.46
N GLN A 19 -5.87 1.96 4.96
CA GLN A 19 -7.09 2.43 4.30
C GLN A 19 -6.77 3.07 2.95
N ILE A 20 -5.83 4.01 2.92
CA ILE A 20 -5.38 4.67 1.68
C ILE A 20 -4.84 3.64 0.69
N TRP A 21 -4.06 2.66 1.17
CA TRP A 21 -3.55 1.59 0.32
C TRP A 21 -4.67 0.74 -0.28
N SER A 22 -5.68 0.39 0.51
CA SER A 22 -6.85 -0.35 0.04
C SER A 22 -7.61 0.43 -1.02
N GLU A 23 -7.81 1.74 -0.83
CA GLU A 23 -8.47 2.62 -1.81
C GLU A 23 -7.66 2.74 -3.11
N ALA A 24 -6.33 2.85 -2.99
CA ALA A 24 -5.42 2.89 -4.15
C ALA A 24 -5.43 1.58 -4.97
N GLY A 25 -5.95 0.48 -4.43
CA GLY A 25 -6.02 -0.81 -5.10
C GLY A 25 -6.85 -0.81 -6.39
N LEU A 26 -7.92 0.00 -6.45
CA LEU A 26 -8.74 0.12 -7.66
C LEU A 26 -7.94 0.76 -8.80
N TRP A 27 -7.34 1.93 -8.54
CA TRP A 27 -6.48 2.62 -9.52
C TRP A 27 -5.32 1.73 -9.97
N MET A 28 -4.73 0.99 -9.04
CA MET A 28 -3.60 0.11 -9.32
C MET A 28 -3.99 -1.07 -10.22
N GLN A 29 -5.17 -1.69 -10.00
CA GLN A 29 -5.68 -2.75 -10.86
C GLN A 29 -5.96 -2.24 -12.28
N GLU A 30 -6.63 -1.08 -12.42
CA GLU A 30 -6.88 -0.45 -13.70
C GLU A 30 -5.57 -0.14 -14.45
N ARG A 31 -4.57 0.35 -13.73
CA ARG A 31 -3.26 0.65 -14.30
C ARG A 31 -2.50 -0.60 -14.72
N ALA A 32 -2.54 -1.67 -13.93
CA ALA A 32 -1.90 -2.93 -14.27
C ALA A 32 -2.54 -3.59 -15.49
N GLN A 33 -3.88 -3.56 -15.60
CA GLN A 33 -4.59 -4.02 -16.79
C GLN A 33 -4.20 -3.20 -18.02
N THR A 34 -4.12 -1.87 -17.90
CA THR A 34 -3.67 -0.99 -18.99
C THR A 34 -2.26 -1.31 -19.47
N LEU A 35 -1.35 -1.66 -18.55
CA LEU A 35 0.02 -2.06 -18.91
C LEU A 35 0.02 -3.42 -19.63
N TRP A 36 -0.79 -4.36 -19.14
CA TRP A 36 -0.96 -5.66 -19.75
C TRP A 36 -1.47 -5.56 -21.20
N ASP A 37 -2.50 -4.75 -21.43
CA ASP A 37 -3.10 -4.54 -22.75
C ASP A 37 -2.13 -3.90 -23.75
N LYS A 38 -1.12 -3.16 -23.25
CA LYS A 38 -0.05 -2.57 -24.05
C LYS A 38 1.13 -3.51 -24.30
N GLY A 39 1.06 -4.76 -23.83
CA GLY A 39 2.14 -5.74 -23.93
C GLY A 39 3.29 -5.51 -22.93
N MET A 40 3.10 -4.65 -21.93
CA MET A 40 4.07 -4.36 -20.86
C MET A 40 3.87 -5.31 -19.67
N SER A 41 3.92 -6.61 -19.92
CA SER A 41 3.60 -7.65 -18.92
C SER A 41 4.54 -7.63 -17.71
N ASN A 42 5.81 -7.26 -17.89
CA ASN A 42 6.78 -7.18 -16.80
C ASN A 42 6.46 -6.03 -15.84
N GLU A 43 6.08 -4.86 -16.37
CA GLU A 43 5.70 -3.69 -15.61
C GLU A 43 4.36 -3.90 -14.92
N ALA A 44 3.40 -4.57 -15.57
CA ALA A 44 2.15 -4.97 -14.94
C ALA A 44 2.41 -5.91 -13.75
N ALA A 45 3.27 -6.92 -13.92
CA ALA A 45 3.63 -7.86 -12.85
C ALA A 45 4.42 -7.19 -11.72
N ALA A 46 5.32 -6.26 -12.03
CA ALA A 46 6.04 -5.47 -11.05
C ALA A 46 5.07 -4.62 -10.20
N LEU A 47 4.12 -3.93 -10.86
CA LEU A 47 3.11 -3.12 -10.18
C LEU A 47 2.23 -3.99 -9.25
N TYR A 48 1.76 -5.15 -9.71
CA TYR A 48 1.06 -6.13 -8.87
C TYR A 48 1.87 -6.59 -7.66
N SER A 49 3.15 -6.89 -7.87
CA SER A 49 4.03 -7.35 -6.80
C SER A 49 4.28 -6.29 -5.75
N GLU A 50 4.44 -5.03 -6.15
CA GLU A 50 4.59 -3.90 -5.24
C GLU A 50 3.30 -3.64 -4.45
N PHE A 51 2.14 -3.70 -5.11
CA PHE A 51 0.87 -3.49 -4.44
C PHE A 51 0.51 -4.61 -3.45
N ALA A 52 0.76 -5.87 -3.83
CA ALA A 52 0.54 -7.03 -2.98
C ALA A 52 1.39 -7.01 -1.70
N ARG A 53 2.57 -6.37 -1.73
CA ARG A 53 3.44 -6.21 -0.57
C ARG A 53 2.82 -5.33 0.53
N GLY A 54 1.84 -4.49 0.20
CA GLY A 54 1.23 -3.58 1.15
C GLY A 54 2.07 -2.33 1.44
N PRO A 55 1.53 -1.37 2.20
CA PRO A 55 2.28 -0.17 2.58
C PRO A 55 3.44 -0.55 3.50
N ALA A 56 4.58 0.16 3.39
CA ALA A 56 5.71 -0.04 4.30
C ALA A 56 5.33 0.40 5.72
N MET A 57 4.85 -0.57 6.50
CA MET A 57 4.61 -0.42 7.94
C MET A 57 5.98 -0.48 8.59
N GLY A 58 6.61 0.68 8.80
CA GLY A 58 7.95 0.78 9.37
C GLY A 58 8.06 -0.14 10.60
N LYS A 59 9.10 -0.98 10.63
CA LYS A 59 9.36 -1.84 11.80
C LYS A 59 9.33 -0.95 13.03
N GLY A 60 8.41 -1.24 13.93
CA GLY A 60 8.28 -0.49 15.14
C GLY A 60 9.53 -0.62 15.99
N SER A 61 10.39 0.39 15.95
CA SER A 61 11.31 0.69 17.05
C SER A 61 10.52 1.11 18.29
#